data_AF-A0A3M6VS98-F1
#
_entry.id   AF-A0A3M6VS98-F1
#
_cell.length_a   1.000
_cell.length_b   1.000
_cell.length_c   1.000
_cell.angle_alpha   90.00
_cell.angle_beta   90.00
_cell.angle_gamma   90.00
#
_symmetry.space_group_name_H-M   'P 1'
#
loop_
_entity.id
_entity.type
_entity.pdbx_description
1 polymer ?
#
loop_
_entity_poly.entity_id
_entity_poly.type
_entity_poly.pdbx_seq_one_letter_code
_entity_poly.pdbx_strand_id
1 'polypeptide(L)'
;MTTIEKVTVHLTAIQERLTSLERCLDDLERVKRVKKHLEREKLTSAVLKTTPSDYYSWSLDQRAKLLGCEIPHLCKSIIMENVAYLDSNVEDSLNSRYYCVVVQYNSKLDAEQLRRFVRNNIPEPDRPSKKNFNFQHASSEMSETLTGFGHNGVSTFGMKTPIPVIIAGNIAALKSSFLWLGGGAEHVKLRISVQDMVRVLGARVADGITTLRTDLDNN
;
A
#
# COMPACT_ATOMS: atom_id res chain seq x y z
N MET A 1 31.20 32.25 -19.39
CA MET A 1 31.12 31.00 -18.61
C MET A 1 32.51 30.39 -18.49
N THR A 2 33.08 30.39 -17.28
CA THR A 2 34.46 29.91 -17.03
C THR A 2 34.58 28.39 -17.22
N THR A 3 35.79 27.88 -17.43
CA THR A 3 36.03 26.43 -17.50
C THR A 3 35.55 25.71 -16.23
N ILE A 4 35.68 26.37 -15.08
CA ILE A 4 35.20 25.86 -13.78
C ILE A 4 33.67 25.76 -13.76
N GLU A 5 32.94 26.80 -14.19
CA GLU A 5 31.47 26.77 -14.28
C GLU A 5 30.96 25.64 -15.19
N LYS A 6 31.63 25.38 -16.32
CA LYS A 6 31.28 24.27 -17.22
C LYS A 6 31.47 22.92 -16.57
N VAL A 7 32.55 22.73 -15.83
CA VAL A 7 32.82 21.50 -15.07
C VAL A 7 31.78 21.31 -13.97
N THR A 8 31.44 22.36 -13.22
CA THR A 8 30.41 22.29 -12.16
C THR A 8 29.05 21.88 -12.71
N VAL A 9 28.57 22.52 -13.78
CA VAL A 9 27.29 22.16 -14.42
C VAL A 9 27.29 20.71 -14.88
N HIS A 10 28.39 20.23 -15.45
CA HIS A 10 28.50 18.85 -15.90
C HIS A 10 28.51 17.86 -14.73
N LEU A 11 29.21 18.17 -13.64
CA LEU A 11 29.21 17.36 -12.42
C LEU A 11 27.81 17.28 -11.79
N THR A 12 27.08 18.39 -11.72
CA THR A 12 25.69 18.40 -11.25
C THR A 12 24.79 17.51 -12.11
N ALA A 13 24.88 17.63 -13.44
CA ALA A 13 24.09 16.80 -14.36
C ALA A 13 24.44 15.30 -14.26
N ILE A 14 25.73 14.96 -14.05
CA ILE A 14 26.15 13.58 -13.80
C ILE A 14 25.58 13.07 -12.47
N GLN A 15 25.64 13.87 -11.41
CA GLN A 15 25.12 13.52 -10.10
C GLN A 15 23.61 13.26 -10.15
N GLU A 16 22.84 14.13 -10.82
CA GLU A 16 21.40 13.95 -11.01
C GLU A 16 21.06 12.66 -11.78
N ARG A 17 21.84 12.36 -12.84
CA ARG A 17 21.67 11.11 -13.61
C ARG A 17 22.01 9.88 -12.78
N LEU A 18 23.08 9.94 -11.98
CA LEU A 18 23.47 8.84 -11.10
C LEU A 18 22.37 8.56 -10.06
N THR A 19 21.90 9.60 -9.37
CA THR A 19 20.80 9.49 -8.41
C THR A 19 19.51 8.96 -9.04
N SER A 20 19.21 9.36 -10.28
CA SER A 20 18.06 8.80 -11.01
C SER A 20 18.25 7.32 -11.33
N LEU A 21 19.45 6.87 -11.70
CA LEU A 21 19.75 5.48 -12.00
C LEU A 21 19.70 4.61 -10.73
N GLU A 22 20.25 5.10 -9.62
CA GLU A 22 20.18 4.44 -8.31
C GLU A 22 18.72 4.20 -7.90
N ARG A 23 17.86 5.22 -8.01
CA ARG A 23 16.42 5.09 -7.73
C ARG A 23 15.74 4.08 -8.66
N CYS A 24 16.07 4.08 -9.96
CA CYS A 24 15.54 3.09 -10.89
C CYS A 24 15.96 1.67 -10.54
N LEU A 25 17.21 1.47 -10.09
CA LEU A 25 17.70 0.17 -9.64
C LEU A 25 16.92 -0.30 -8.40
N ASP A 26 16.74 0.57 -7.40
CA ASP A 26 15.96 0.28 -6.20
C ASP A 26 14.53 -0.13 -6.54
N ASP A 27 13.86 0.61 -7.44
CA ASP A 27 12.50 0.29 -7.90
C ASP A 27 12.44 -1.09 -8.59
N LEU A 28 13.43 -1.42 -9.42
CA LEU A 28 13.51 -2.74 -10.04
C LEU A 28 13.69 -3.86 -9.01
N GLU A 29 14.52 -3.66 -7.98
CA GLU A 29 14.71 -4.63 -6.91
C GLU A 29 13.45 -4.84 -6.09
N ARG A 30 12.73 -3.76 -5.78
CA ARG A 30 11.45 -3.79 -5.07
C ARG A 30 10.39 -4.55 -5.88
N VAL A 31 10.24 -4.24 -7.16
CA VAL A 31 9.30 -4.95 -8.05
C VAL A 31 9.71 -6.42 -8.21
N LYS A 32 11.00 -6.73 -8.29
CA LYS A 32 11.50 -8.11 -8.31
C LYS A 32 11.13 -8.88 -7.05
N ARG A 33 11.17 -8.24 -5.88
CA ARG A 33 10.73 -8.84 -4.61
C ARG A 33 9.24 -9.15 -4.60
N VAL A 34 8.41 -8.25 -5.15
CA VAL A 34 6.98 -8.49 -5.38
C VAL A 34 6.79 -9.71 -6.29
N LYS A 35 7.42 -9.72 -7.48
CA LYS A 35 7.33 -10.83 -8.44
C LYS A 35 7.69 -12.18 -7.82
N LYS A 36 8.84 -12.26 -7.13
CA LYS A 36 9.28 -13.48 -6.45
C LYS A 36 8.27 -13.98 -5.42
N HIS A 37 7.65 -13.06 -4.66
CA HIS A 37 6.61 -13.44 -3.71
C HIS A 37 5.40 -14.01 -4.46
N LEU A 38 4.90 -13.32 -5.49
CA LEU A 38 3.74 -13.78 -6.28
C LEU A 38 3.97 -15.15 -6.94
N GLU A 39 5.17 -15.37 -7.50
CA GLU A 39 5.57 -16.63 -8.13
C GLU A 39 5.63 -17.78 -7.11
N ARG A 40 6.25 -17.54 -5.95
CA ARG A 40 6.35 -18.53 -4.86
C ARG A 40 4.97 -19.00 -4.39
N GLU A 41 4.03 -18.06 -4.27
CA GLU A 41 2.66 -18.33 -3.83
C GLU A 41 1.73 -18.79 -4.97
N LYS A 42 2.26 -18.92 -6.20
CA LYS A 42 1.55 -19.39 -7.40
C LYS A 42 0.26 -18.61 -7.69
N LEU A 43 0.32 -17.29 -7.56
CA LEU A 43 -0.82 -16.39 -7.67
C LEU A 43 -1.17 -16.09 -9.13
N THR A 44 -2.00 -16.92 -9.74
CA THR A 44 -2.41 -16.78 -11.15
C THR A 44 -3.34 -15.59 -11.41
N SER A 45 -4.02 -15.06 -10.38
CA SER A 45 -4.84 -13.85 -10.53
C SER A 45 -4.02 -12.54 -10.55
N ALA A 46 -2.72 -12.63 -10.22
CA ALA A 46 -1.84 -11.48 -10.10
C ALA A 46 -1.35 -10.99 -11.46
N VAL A 47 -1.48 -9.68 -11.71
CA VAL A 47 -0.93 -9.03 -12.92
C VAL A 47 -0.20 -7.75 -12.52
N LEU A 48 1.05 -7.60 -12.96
CA LEU A 48 1.79 -6.35 -12.83
C LEU A 48 1.69 -5.55 -14.12
N LYS A 49 1.39 -4.25 -13.99
CA LYS A 49 1.31 -3.33 -15.12
C LYS A 49 2.09 -2.05 -14.81
N THR A 50 2.89 -1.61 -15.77
CA THR A 50 3.56 -0.30 -15.70
C THR A 50 2.61 0.81 -16.12
N THR A 51 2.79 1.98 -15.52
CA THR A 51 2.01 3.19 -15.81
C THR A 51 2.94 4.33 -16.25
N PRO A 52 2.43 5.32 -17.00
CA PRO A 52 3.18 6.54 -17.30
C PRO A 52 3.68 7.26 -16.05
N SER A 53 4.74 8.07 -16.19
CA SER A 53 5.34 8.82 -15.08
C SER A 53 4.42 9.86 -14.47
N ASP A 54 3.48 10.39 -15.27
CA ASP A 54 2.49 11.39 -14.86
C ASP A 54 1.18 10.75 -14.36
N TYR A 55 1.13 9.43 -14.17
CA TYR A 55 -0.07 8.68 -13.76
C TYR A 55 -0.80 9.29 -12.54
N TYR A 56 -0.07 9.81 -11.56
CA TYR A 56 -0.64 10.42 -10.36
C TYR A 56 -1.19 11.85 -10.55
N SER A 57 -0.93 12.47 -11.69
CA SER A 57 -1.56 13.74 -12.10
C SER A 57 -2.94 13.55 -12.74
N TRP A 58 -3.28 12.33 -13.17
CA TRP A 58 -4.53 12.02 -13.86
C TRP A 58 -5.71 11.89 -12.89
N SER A 59 -6.93 12.09 -13.39
CA SER A 59 -8.18 11.76 -12.68
C SER A 59 -8.31 10.26 -12.40
N LEU A 60 -9.19 9.88 -11.46
CA LEU A 60 -9.44 8.47 -11.16
C LEU A 60 -10.05 7.73 -12.36
N ASP A 61 -10.91 8.37 -13.14
CA ASP A 61 -11.47 7.80 -14.38
C ASP A 61 -10.39 7.47 -15.42
N GLN A 62 -9.45 8.39 -15.65
CA GLN A 62 -8.33 8.14 -16.58
C GLN A 62 -7.47 6.95 -16.12
N ARG A 63 -7.19 6.86 -14.82
CA ARG A 63 -6.44 5.73 -14.24
C ARG A 63 -7.21 4.41 -14.37
N ALA A 64 -8.52 4.44 -14.08
CA ALA A 64 -9.39 3.28 -14.18
C ALA A 64 -9.48 2.78 -15.63
N LYS A 65 -9.63 3.70 -16.59
CA LYS A 65 -9.60 3.43 -18.03
C LYS A 65 -8.26 2.81 -18.47
N LEU A 66 -7.13 3.35 -18.03
CA LEU A 66 -5.81 2.78 -18.32
C LEU A 66 -5.69 1.34 -17.79
N LEU A 67 -6.21 1.07 -16.60
CA LEU A 67 -6.13 -0.22 -15.93
C LEU A 67 -7.27 -1.19 -16.30
N GLY A 68 -8.21 -0.76 -17.15
CA GLY A 68 -9.33 -1.58 -17.60
C GLY A 68 -10.29 -1.98 -16.48
N CYS A 69 -10.54 -1.07 -15.52
CA CYS A 69 -11.42 -1.32 -14.39
C CYS A 69 -12.31 -0.09 -14.10
N GLU A 70 -13.15 -0.20 -13.08
CA GLU A 70 -13.91 0.92 -12.52
C GLU A 70 -13.16 1.55 -11.34
N ILE A 71 -13.46 2.80 -11.00
CA ILE A 71 -12.84 3.53 -9.87
C ILE A 71 -12.83 2.73 -8.56
N PRO A 72 -13.89 2.00 -8.16
CA PRO A 72 -13.89 1.21 -6.93
C PRO A 72 -12.82 0.12 -6.85
N HIS A 73 -12.23 -0.30 -7.98
CA HIS A 73 -11.14 -1.28 -8.02
C HIS A 73 -9.77 -0.62 -7.79
N LEU A 74 -9.67 0.71 -7.94
CA LEU A 74 -8.45 1.45 -7.68
C LEU A 74 -8.26 1.58 -6.16
N CYS A 75 -7.23 0.94 -5.63
CA CYS A 75 -6.96 0.89 -4.20
C CYS A 75 -5.55 1.38 -3.87
N LYS A 76 -5.35 1.73 -2.60
CA LYS A 76 -4.06 2.01 -2.00
C LYS A 76 -3.89 1.18 -0.74
N SER A 77 -2.64 0.81 -0.46
CA SER A 77 -2.18 0.26 0.80
C SER A 77 -1.64 1.40 1.66
N ILE A 78 -2.08 1.47 2.90
CA ILE A 78 -1.61 2.45 3.88
C ILE A 78 -1.18 1.70 5.13
N ILE A 79 -0.03 2.09 5.69
CA ILE A 79 0.45 1.50 6.94
C ILE A 79 -0.12 2.32 8.10
N MET A 80 -0.91 1.66 8.92
CA MET A 80 -1.50 2.20 10.15
C MET A 80 -0.70 1.71 11.34
N GLU A 81 -0.33 2.63 12.22
CA GLU A 81 0.40 2.36 13.45
C GLU A 81 -0.54 2.57 14.66
N ASN A 82 -0.59 1.60 15.56
CA ASN A 82 -1.16 1.79 16.88
C ASN A 82 -0.12 2.47 17.78
N VAL A 83 -0.15 3.79 17.88
CA VAL A 83 0.82 4.56 18.68
C VAL A 83 0.63 4.39 20.20
N ALA A 84 -0.49 3.79 20.62
CA ALA A 84 -0.72 3.40 22.02
C ALA A 84 -0.15 2.03 22.38
N TYR A 85 0.40 1.31 21.38
CA TYR A 85 1.01 0.00 21.58
C TYR A 85 2.48 0.17 21.98
N LEU A 86 2.82 -0.26 23.20
CA LEU A 86 4.14 0.00 23.79
C LEU A 86 5.22 -0.97 23.29
N ASP A 87 4.84 -2.17 22.88
CA ASP A 87 5.78 -3.17 22.38
C ASP A 87 6.08 -2.99 20.89
N SER A 88 7.15 -3.61 20.41
CA SER A 88 7.54 -3.62 18.99
C SER A 88 7.00 -4.82 18.23
N ASN A 89 6.06 -5.59 18.80
CA ASN A 89 5.54 -6.79 18.17
C ASN A 89 4.76 -6.45 16.88
N VAL A 90 5.18 -7.06 15.78
CA VAL A 90 4.58 -6.90 14.46
C VAL A 90 3.92 -8.17 13.92
N GLU A 91 4.11 -9.30 14.59
CA GLU A 91 3.73 -10.62 14.09
C GLU A 91 2.35 -11.08 14.56
N ASP A 92 1.85 -10.55 15.68
CA ASP A 92 0.50 -10.89 16.16
C ASP A 92 -0.57 -10.29 15.25
N SER A 93 -1.12 -11.12 14.37
CA SER A 93 -2.20 -10.70 13.45
C SER A 93 -3.43 -10.12 14.17
N LEU A 94 -3.71 -10.50 15.42
CA LEU A 94 -4.86 -10.03 16.17
C LEU A 94 -4.60 -8.71 16.90
N ASN A 95 -3.35 -8.45 17.31
CA ASN A 95 -2.97 -7.27 18.09
C ASN A 95 -1.55 -6.75 17.73
N SER A 96 -1.31 -6.47 16.46
CA SER A 96 -0.03 -5.93 15.97
C SER A 96 0.05 -4.41 16.18
N ARG A 97 1.27 -3.89 16.36
CA ARG A 97 1.51 -2.45 16.32
C ARG A 97 1.21 -1.86 14.94
N TYR A 98 1.46 -2.60 13.86
CA TYR A 98 1.28 -2.10 12.50
C TYR A 98 0.31 -2.97 11.70
N TYR A 99 -0.52 -2.32 10.89
CA TYR A 99 -1.41 -2.98 9.94
C TYR A 99 -1.26 -2.35 8.56
N CYS A 100 -1.17 -3.18 7.52
CA CYS A 100 -1.28 -2.73 6.14
C CYS A 100 -2.76 -2.77 5.75
N VAL A 101 -3.38 -1.59 5.67
CA VAL A 101 -4.81 -1.45 5.39
C VAL A 101 -5.00 -1.10 3.91
N VAL A 102 -5.79 -1.91 3.20
CA VAL A 102 -6.13 -1.71 1.79
C VAL A 102 -7.48 -1.02 1.70
N VAL A 103 -7.50 0.16 1.10
CA VAL A 103 -8.69 1.00 0.93
C VAL A 103 -8.81 1.49 -0.51
N GLN A 104 -10.02 1.82 -0.96
CA GLN A 104 -10.28 2.39 -2.28
C GLN A 104 -9.77 3.83 -2.35
N TYR A 105 -9.27 4.29 -3.50
CA TYR A 105 -8.79 5.66 -3.69
C TYR A 105 -9.89 6.71 -3.45
N ASN A 106 -11.12 6.37 -3.82
CA ASN A 106 -12.30 7.20 -3.63
C ASN A 106 -12.90 7.09 -2.22
N SER A 107 -12.18 6.53 -1.25
CA SER A 107 -12.67 6.33 0.11
C SER A 107 -11.70 6.86 1.16
N LYS A 108 -12.25 7.26 2.31
CA LYS A 108 -11.51 7.66 3.50
C LYS A 108 -11.60 6.54 4.54
N LEU A 109 -10.47 6.20 5.15
CA LEU A 109 -10.42 5.24 6.26
C LEU A 109 -11.01 5.89 7.52
N ASP A 110 -11.87 5.16 8.21
CA ASP A 110 -12.36 5.47 9.54
C ASP A 110 -11.50 4.74 10.58
N ALA A 111 -10.65 5.50 11.28
CA ALA A 111 -9.73 4.96 12.28
C ALA A 111 -10.45 4.38 13.51
N GLU A 112 -11.63 4.90 13.88
CA GLU A 112 -12.42 4.40 15.00
C GLU A 112 -13.07 3.05 14.65
N GLN A 113 -13.54 2.90 13.42
CA GLN A 113 -14.07 1.63 12.92
C GLN A 113 -12.96 0.59 12.74
N LEU A 114 -11.77 0.98 12.24
CA LEU A 114 -10.59 0.12 12.24
C LEU A 114 -10.23 -0.34 13.67
N ARG A 115 -10.21 0.60 14.62
CA ARG A 115 -9.94 0.32 16.04
C ARG A 115 -10.91 -0.71 16.61
N ARG A 116 -12.21 -0.54 16.34
CA ARG A 116 -13.26 -1.49 16.75
C ARG A 116 -13.06 -2.86 16.11
N PHE A 117 -12.77 -2.90 14.81
CA PHE A 117 -12.52 -4.14 14.09
C PHE A 117 -11.35 -4.92 14.71
N VAL A 118 -10.16 -4.31 14.82
CA VAL A 118 -8.97 -4.96 15.38
C VAL A 118 -9.26 -5.48 16.79
N ARG A 119 -9.77 -4.62 17.67
CA ARG A 119 -10.03 -4.99 19.06
C ARG A 119 -11.07 -6.11 19.20
N ASN A 120 -12.15 -6.08 18.41
CA ASN A 120 -13.22 -7.07 18.54
C ASN A 120 -12.81 -8.45 18.04
N ASN A 121 -11.79 -8.53 17.17
CA ASN A 121 -11.20 -9.80 16.73
C ASN A 121 -10.29 -10.44 17.79
N ILE A 122 -9.94 -9.74 18.88
CA ILE A 122 -9.21 -10.32 20.00
C ILE A 122 -10.22 -11.00 20.95
N PRO A 123 -10.01 -12.26 21.36
CA PRO A 123 -10.85 -12.96 22.33
C PRO A 123 -11.05 -12.15 23.62
N GLU A 124 -12.25 -12.18 24.21
CA GLU A 124 -12.58 -11.39 25.40
C GLU A 124 -11.61 -11.53 26.58
N PRO A 125 -11.09 -12.72 26.92
CA PRO A 125 -10.12 -12.88 28.00
C PRO A 125 -8.83 -12.10 27.79
N ASP A 126 -8.40 -11.96 26.53
CA ASP A 126 -7.12 -11.34 26.15
C ASP A 126 -7.30 -9.91 25.60
N ARG A 127 -8.55 -9.45 25.47
CA ARG A 127 -8.90 -8.22 24.75
C ARG A 127 -8.45 -6.98 25.52
N PRO A 128 -7.50 -6.18 24.98
CA PRO A 128 -7.06 -4.97 25.66
C PRO A 128 -8.18 -3.91 25.74
N SER A 129 -8.03 -3.02 26.71
CA SER A 129 -8.94 -1.88 26.88
C SER A 129 -8.88 -0.94 25.66
N LYS A 130 -9.94 -0.16 25.41
CA LYS A 130 -10.03 0.74 24.25
C LYS A 130 -8.87 1.75 24.15
N LYS A 131 -8.35 2.22 25.31
CA LYS A 131 -7.24 3.18 25.39
C LYS A 131 -5.90 2.63 24.86
N ASN A 132 -5.77 1.31 24.71
CA ASN A 132 -4.58 0.67 24.17
C ASN A 132 -4.57 0.67 22.63
N PHE A 133 -5.52 1.35 21.99
CA PHE A 133 -5.62 1.46 20.55
C PHE A 133 -5.78 2.91 20.11
N ASN A 134 -4.79 3.42 19.42
CA ASN A 134 -4.78 4.74 18.79
C ASN A 134 -4.12 4.61 17.41
N PHE A 135 -4.93 4.39 16.37
CA PHE A 135 -4.41 4.17 15.02
C PHE A 135 -4.16 5.49 14.30
N GLN A 136 -2.92 5.67 13.84
CA GLN A 136 -2.47 6.81 13.04
C GLN A 136 -1.75 6.31 11.79
N HIS A 137 -1.54 7.18 10.81
CA HIS A 137 -0.66 6.84 9.69
C HIS A 137 0.78 6.68 10.22
N ALA A 138 1.43 5.56 9.86
CA ALA A 138 2.86 5.44 10.08
C ALA A 138 3.60 6.52 9.28
N SER A 139 4.74 6.98 9.79
CA SER A 139 5.59 7.91 9.04
C SER A 139 6.05 7.28 7.71
N SER A 140 6.37 8.10 6.72
CA SER A 140 6.88 7.60 5.42
C SER A 140 8.14 6.73 5.60
N GLU A 141 9.05 7.15 6.48
CA GLU A 141 10.27 6.40 6.82
C GLU A 141 9.95 5.04 7.46
N MET A 142 9.00 5.00 8.41
CA MET A 142 8.60 3.75 9.04
C MET A 142 7.90 2.82 8.05
N SER A 143 7.01 3.36 7.22
CA SER A 143 6.37 2.61 6.14
C SER A 143 7.40 2.01 5.19
N GLU A 144 8.39 2.78 4.75
CA GLU A 144 9.45 2.28 3.87
C GLU A 144 10.37 1.28 4.56
N THR A 145 10.66 1.46 5.86
CA THR A 145 11.44 0.51 6.65
C THR A 145 10.76 -0.85 6.75
N LEU A 146 9.47 -0.87 7.11
CA LEU A 146 8.69 -2.10 7.31
C LEU A 146 8.35 -2.79 5.98
N THR A 147 7.96 -2.02 4.97
CA THR A 147 7.48 -2.57 3.69
C THR A 147 8.60 -2.74 2.68
N GLY A 148 9.64 -1.91 2.76
CA GLY A 148 10.68 -1.80 1.73
C GLY A 148 10.22 -1.10 0.45
N PHE A 149 9.11 -0.35 0.49
CA PHE A 149 8.55 0.36 -0.65
C PHE A 149 8.39 1.85 -0.34
N GLY A 150 8.71 2.68 -1.33
CA GLY A 150 8.48 4.13 -1.25
C GLY A 150 7.00 4.51 -1.41
N HIS A 151 6.74 5.81 -1.28
CA HIS A 151 5.42 6.40 -1.49
C HIS A 151 4.81 5.96 -2.83
N ASN A 152 3.49 5.75 -2.87
CA ASN A 152 2.74 5.28 -4.04
C ASN A 152 3.13 3.90 -4.63
N GLY A 153 4.19 3.26 -4.12
CA GLY A 153 4.66 1.95 -4.56
C GLY A 153 4.35 0.80 -3.61
N VAL A 154 3.77 1.07 -2.44
CA VAL A 154 3.55 0.07 -1.39
C VAL A 154 2.70 -1.10 -1.90
N SER A 155 3.28 -2.30 -1.87
CA SER A 155 2.62 -3.56 -2.20
C SER A 155 2.32 -4.35 -0.93
N THR A 156 1.20 -5.08 -0.89
CA THR A 156 0.91 -6.05 0.18
C THR A 156 1.72 -7.34 0.05
N PHE A 157 2.32 -7.57 -1.13
CA PHE A 157 3.23 -8.69 -1.38
C PHE A 157 4.66 -8.19 -1.42
N GLY A 158 5.58 -9.01 -0.92
CA GLY A 158 7.02 -8.71 -0.93
C GLY A 158 7.43 -7.65 0.10
N MET A 159 6.64 -7.42 1.15
CA MET A 159 7.07 -6.57 2.26
C MET A 159 8.31 -7.16 2.96
N LYS A 160 9.20 -6.31 3.51
CA LYS A 160 10.36 -6.76 4.29
C LYS A 160 9.93 -7.41 5.60
N THR A 161 8.91 -6.84 6.24
CA THR A 161 8.26 -7.35 7.44
C THR A 161 6.87 -7.89 7.08
N PRO A 162 6.46 -9.06 7.60
CA PRO A 162 5.13 -9.64 7.33
C PRO A 162 4.03 -8.90 8.12
N ILE A 163 3.74 -7.66 7.76
CA ILE A 163 2.70 -6.85 8.40
C ILE A 163 1.32 -7.46 8.13
N PRO A 164 0.48 -7.69 9.15
CA PRO A 164 -0.89 -8.16 8.95
C PRO A 164 -1.70 -7.24 8.03
N VAL A 165 -2.44 -7.85 7.09
CA VAL A 165 -3.21 -7.13 6.07
C VAL A 165 -4.69 -7.07 6.45
N ILE A 166 -5.27 -5.88 6.34
CA ILE A 166 -6.71 -5.65 6.49
C ILE A 166 -7.25 -5.07 5.17
N ILE A 167 -8.33 -5.63 4.66
CA ILE A 167 -8.98 -5.18 3.41
C ILE A 167 -10.33 -4.57 3.77
N ALA A 168 -10.62 -3.36 3.28
CA ALA A 168 -11.94 -2.76 3.45
C ALA A 168 -13.03 -3.62 2.78
N GLY A 169 -14.13 -3.87 3.50
CA GLY A 169 -15.22 -4.74 3.08
C GLY A 169 -15.87 -4.36 1.75
N ASN A 170 -15.93 -3.06 1.45
CA ASN A 170 -16.45 -2.55 0.18
C ASN A 170 -15.66 -3.07 -1.05
N ILE A 171 -14.38 -3.42 -0.88
CA ILE A 171 -13.56 -4.03 -1.94
C ILE A 171 -13.93 -5.50 -2.15
N ALA A 172 -14.17 -6.24 -1.05
CA ALA A 172 -14.60 -7.63 -1.11
C ALA A 172 -16.00 -7.76 -1.73
N ALA A 173 -16.88 -6.76 -1.51
CA ALA A 173 -18.24 -6.70 -2.02
C ALA A 173 -18.36 -6.32 -3.50
N LEU A 174 -17.26 -5.98 -4.19
CA LEU A 174 -17.30 -5.68 -5.63
C LEU A 174 -17.79 -6.89 -6.43
N LYS A 175 -18.62 -6.65 -7.46
CA LYS A 175 -19.14 -7.71 -8.36
C LYS A 175 -18.01 -8.54 -8.98
N SER A 176 -16.86 -7.91 -9.24
CA SER A 176 -15.60 -8.57 -9.51
C SER A 176 -14.63 -8.25 -8.39
N SER A 177 -14.46 -9.17 -7.43
CA SER A 177 -13.62 -8.97 -6.23
C SER A 177 -12.11 -9.03 -6.55
N PHE A 178 -11.64 -8.11 -7.40
CA PHE A 178 -10.23 -7.81 -7.62
C PHE A 178 -9.97 -6.33 -7.36
N LEU A 179 -8.69 -5.98 -7.21
CA LEU A 179 -8.26 -4.61 -7.01
C LEU A 179 -6.95 -4.34 -7.73
N TRP A 180 -6.63 -3.07 -7.92
CA TRP A 180 -5.33 -2.56 -8.30
C TRP A 180 -4.70 -1.79 -7.13
N LEU A 181 -3.47 -2.11 -6.73
CA LEU A 181 -2.69 -1.37 -5.72
C LEU A 181 -1.21 -1.21 -6.14
N GLY A 182 -0.37 -0.62 -5.29
CA GLY A 182 1.06 -0.42 -5.58
C GLY A 182 1.79 -1.74 -5.84
N GLY A 183 2.56 -1.82 -6.93
CA GLY A 183 3.23 -3.05 -7.37
C GLY A 183 4.71 -3.14 -6.99
N GLY A 184 5.15 -2.36 -6.00
CA GLY A 184 6.55 -2.30 -5.53
C GLY A 184 7.32 -1.06 -5.97
N ALA A 185 6.79 -0.29 -6.92
CA ALA A 185 7.34 0.99 -7.37
C ALA A 185 6.19 1.94 -7.74
N GLU A 186 6.44 3.25 -7.76
CA GLU A 186 5.41 4.26 -8.02
C GLU A 186 4.69 4.04 -9.35
N HIS A 187 5.43 3.65 -10.39
CA HIS A 187 4.91 3.45 -11.74
C HIS A 187 4.51 2.00 -12.04
N VAL A 188 4.41 1.14 -11.02
CA VAL A 188 3.99 -0.26 -11.18
C VAL A 188 2.74 -0.50 -10.34
N LYS A 189 1.73 -1.13 -10.95
CA LYS A 189 0.47 -1.49 -10.31
C LYS A 189 0.31 -3.01 -10.30
N LEU A 190 -0.18 -3.53 -9.18
CA LEU A 190 -0.53 -4.92 -8.99
C LEU A 190 -2.04 -5.08 -9.01
N ARG A 191 -2.55 -5.82 -9.99
CA ARG A 191 -3.89 -6.39 -9.96
C ARG A 191 -3.86 -7.69 -9.18
N ILE A 192 -4.82 -7.92 -8.29
CA ILE A 192 -5.00 -9.24 -7.68
C ILE A 192 -6.43 -9.46 -7.20
N SER A 193 -6.87 -10.72 -7.11
CA SER A 193 -8.15 -11.05 -6.47
C SER A 193 -8.08 -10.91 -4.95
N VAL A 194 -9.18 -10.44 -4.35
CA VAL A 194 -9.32 -10.34 -2.89
C VAL A 194 -9.21 -11.73 -2.25
N GLN A 195 -9.77 -12.76 -2.89
CA GLN A 195 -9.72 -14.14 -2.40
C GLN A 195 -8.28 -14.65 -2.26
N ASP A 196 -7.41 -14.35 -3.23
CA ASP A 196 -6.00 -14.72 -3.15
C ASP A 196 -5.28 -13.99 -2.02
N MET A 197 -5.60 -12.71 -1.77
CA MET A 197 -5.04 -11.97 -0.65
C MET A 197 -5.46 -12.57 0.70
N VAL A 198 -6.74 -12.93 0.85
CA VAL A 198 -7.23 -13.59 2.08
C VAL A 198 -6.54 -14.94 2.26
N ARG A 199 -6.46 -15.75 1.21
CA ARG A 199 -5.87 -17.10 1.26
C ARG A 199 -4.37 -17.08 1.57
N VAL A 200 -3.61 -16.22 0.90
CA VAL A 200 -2.14 -16.25 0.93
C VAL A 200 -1.56 -15.36 2.02
N LEU A 201 -2.16 -14.19 2.27
CA LEU A 201 -1.66 -13.25 3.28
C LEU A 201 -2.36 -13.39 4.63
N GLY A 202 -3.36 -14.27 4.74
CA GLY A 202 -4.26 -14.30 5.90
C GLY A 202 -5.00 -12.97 6.07
N ALA A 203 -5.21 -12.23 4.97
CA ALA A 203 -5.79 -10.90 5.03
C ALA A 203 -7.20 -10.95 5.61
N ARG A 204 -7.51 -10.05 6.55
CA ARG A 204 -8.84 -9.98 7.18
C ARG A 204 -9.69 -8.91 6.49
N VAL A 205 -10.95 -9.24 6.23
CA VAL A 205 -11.91 -8.30 5.65
C VAL A 205 -12.63 -7.56 6.77
N ALA A 206 -12.68 -6.23 6.68
CA ALA A 206 -13.28 -5.38 7.70
C ALA A 206 -14.38 -4.51 7.08
N ASP A 207 -15.62 -4.79 7.46
CA ASP A 207 -16.78 -4.03 6.97
C ASP A 207 -16.91 -2.67 7.65
N GLY A 208 -17.36 -1.67 6.89
CA GLY A 208 -17.69 -0.35 7.44
C GLY A 208 -16.49 0.44 7.99
N ILE A 209 -15.25 0.11 7.57
CA ILE A 209 -14.05 0.89 7.93
C ILE A 209 -13.74 2.03 6.96
N THR A 210 -14.56 2.22 5.92
CA THR A 210 -14.36 3.27 4.91
C THR A 210 -15.64 4.02 4.61
N THR A 211 -15.52 5.32 4.37
CA THR A 211 -16.58 6.18 3.85
C THR A 211 -16.20 6.72 2.48
N LEU A 212 -17.16 6.80 1.56
CA LEU A 212 -16.92 7.34 0.22
C LEU A 212 -16.55 8.82 0.32
N ARG A 213 -15.54 9.23 -0.44
CA ARG A 213 -15.14 10.64 -0.58
C ARG A 213 -16.03 11.32 -1.59
N THR A 214 -16.74 12.37 -1.17
CA THR A 214 -17.56 13.22 -2.04
C THR A 214 -16.77 14.38 -2.63
N ASP A 215 -15.52 14.58 -2.21
CA ASP A 215 -14.67 15.71 -2.62
C ASP A 215 -13.80 15.40 -3.85
N LEU A 216 -13.85 14.18 -4.36
CA LEU A 216 -13.07 13.74 -5.53
C LEU A 216 -13.83 13.87 -6.86
N ASP A 217 -15.12 14.19 -6.84
CA ASP A 217 -15.96 14.34 -8.03
C ASP A 217 -15.82 15.71 -8.73
N ASN A 218 -14.97 16.60 -8.19
CA ASN A 218 -14.84 18.00 -8.62
C ASN A 218 -13.50 18.34 -9.32
N ASN A 219 -12.72 17.35 -9.78
CA ASN A 219 -11.47 17.59 -10.55
C ASN A 219 -11.42 16.82 -11.87
#